data_AF-K1TKZ7-F1
#
_entry.id   AF-K1TKZ7-F1
#
_cell.length_a   1.000
_cell.length_b   1.000
_cell.length_c   1.000
_cell.angle_alpha   90.00
_cell.angle_beta   90.00
_cell.angle_gamma   90.00
#
_symmetry.space_group_name_H-M   'P 1'
#
loop_
_entity.id
_entity.type
_entity.pdbx_description
1 polymer ?
#
loop_
_entity_poly.entity_id
_entity_poly.type
_entity_poly.pdbx_seq_one_letter_code
_entity_poly.pdbx_strand_id
1 'polypeptide(L)' 'MIQIKQAVIVEGKYDKIKVSNILDTLIIETDGFGIFKDKNKQKLIRRLAETRGILILTDSDSAGFTIRLF' A
#
# COMPACT_ATOMS: atom_id res chain seq x y z
N MET A 1 -3.08 18.93 4.80
CA MET A 1 -2.96 17.47 4.60
C MET A 1 -3.75 16.77 5.68
N ILE A 2 -4.42 15.67 5.34
CA ILE A 2 -5.19 14.84 6.26
C ILE A 2 -4.24 13.85 6.92
N GLN A 3 -4.26 13.77 8.24
CA GLN A 3 -3.44 12.84 9.02
C GLN A 3 -4.24 11.61 9.40
N ILE A 4 -3.68 10.43 9.15
CA ILE A 4 -4.26 9.15 9.54
C ILE A 4 -3.20 8.25 10.18
N LYS A 5 -3.61 7.43 11.15
CA LYS A 5 -2.71 6.49 11.81
C LYS A 5 -2.29 5.36 10.87
N GLN A 6 -3.14 4.93 9.94
CA GLN A 6 -2.88 3.76 9.09
C GLN A 6 -1.82 4.07 8.04
N ALA A 7 -0.98 3.08 7.72
CA ALA A 7 -0.15 3.16 6.53
C ALA A 7 -1.01 2.86 5.28
N VAL A 8 -0.72 3.50 4.16
CA VAL A 8 -1.44 3.31 2.90
C VAL A 8 -0.59 2.47 1.95
N ILE A 9 -1.16 1.40 1.43
CA ILE A 9 -0.54 0.51 0.45
C ILE A 9 -1.14 0.83 -0.92
N VAL A 10 -0.29 1.16 -1.89
CA VAL A 10 -0.68 1.53 -3.27
C VAL A 10 0.03 0.66 -4.31
N GLU A 11 -0.49 0.60 -5.53
CA GLU A 11 0.11 -0.25 -6.58
C GLU A 11 1.48 0.26 -7.04
N GLY A 12 1.59 1.56 -7.33
CA GLY A 12 2.81 2.12 -7.88
C GLY A 12 3.12 3.56 -7.52
N LYS A 13 4.21 4.04 -8.12
CA LYS A 13 4.81 5.34 -7.86
C LYS A 13 3.86 6.52 -8.05
N TYR A 14 3.04 6.48 -9.10
CA TYR A 14 2.13 7.59 -9.39
C TYR A 14 1.00 7.70 -8.37
N ASP A 15 0.51 6.56 -7.85
CA ASP A 15 -0.49 6.53 -6.80
C ASP A 15 0.06 7.13 -5.52
N LYS A 16 1.29 6.75 -5.15
CA LYS A 16 1.96 7.30 -3.98
C LYS A 16 2.07 8.82 -4.07
N ILE A 17 2.51 9.35 -5.21
CA ILE A 17 2.65 10.81 -5.42
C ILE A 17 1.28 11.51 -5.25
N LYS A 18 0.22 10.96 -5.85
CA LYS A 18 -1.13 11.53 -5.73
C LYS A 18 -1.63 11.50 -4.29
N VAL A 19 -1.46 10.37 -3.60
CA VAL A 19 -1.91 10.18 -2.22
C VAL A 19 -1.10 11.05 -1.26
N SER A 20 0.21 11.20 -1.44
CA SER A 20 1.08 12.02 -0.57
C SER A 20 0.73 13.50 -0.59
N ASN A 21 0.10 13.99 -1.66
CA ASN A 21 -0.39 15.38 -1.71
C ASN A 21 -1.61 15.62 -0.81
N ILE A 22 -2.29 14.55 -0.38
CA ILE A 22 -3.53 14.60 0.40
C ILE A 22 -3.29 14.10 1.82
N LEU A 23 -2.61 12.96 1.96
CA LEU A 23 -2.40 12.25 3.22
C LEU A 23 -0.98 12.45 3.75
N ASP A 24 -0.90 12.76 5.03
CA ASP A 24 0.33 12.75 5.82
C ASP A 24 0.40 11.44 6.61
N THR A 25 0.94 10.40 5.97
CA THR A 25 1.16 9.07 6.57
C THR A 25 2.22 8.30 5.80
N LEU A 26 2.60 7.12 6.31
CA LEU A 26 3.48 6.19 5.60
C LEU A 26 2.74 5.60 4.39
N ILE A 27 3.31 5.79 3.20
CA ILE A 27 2.78 5.21 1.95
C ILE A 27 3.81 4.23 1.38
N ILE A 28 3.39 3.00 1.12
CA ILE A 28 4.22 1.89 0.61
C ILE A 28 3.65 1.42 -0.73
N GLU A 29 4.53 1.23 -1.71
CA GLU A 29 4.19 0.73 -3.04
C GLU A 29 4.37 -0.79 -3.11
N THR A 30 3.45 -1.49 -3.77
CA THR A 30 3.56 -2.93 -4.03
C THR A 30 4.49 -3.25 -5.20
N ASP A 31 4.91 -2.24 -5.97
CA ASP A 31 5.61 -2.38 -7.25
C ASP A 31 4.80 -3.25 -8.23
N GLY A 32 3.49 -3.00 -8.30
CA GLY A 32 2.54 -3.86 -9.02
C GLY A 32 2.58 -5.29 -8.50
N PHE A 33 2.86 -6.24 -9.38
CA PHE A 33 3.02 -7.67 -9.04
C PHE A 33 4.36 -8.01 -8.34
N GLY A 34 5.27 -7.05 -8.18
CA GLY A 34 6.55 -7.26 -7.49
C GLY A 34 6.38 -7.75 -6.04
N ILE A 35 5.31 -7.31 -5.36
CA ILE A 35 5.00 -7.69 -3.98
C ILE A 35 4.88 -9.20 -3.74
N PHE A 36 4.49 -9.99 -4.75
CA PHE A 36 4.37 -11.44 -4.61
C PHE A 36 5.72 -12.13 -4.41
N LYS A 37 6.80 -11.52 -4.91
CA LYS A 37 8.17 -12.04 -4.81
C LYS A 37 8.94 -11.43 -3.63
N ASP A 38 8.53 -10.26 -3.14
CA ASP A 38 9.20 -9.57 -2.04
C ASP A 38 8.65 -9.98 -0.67
N LYS A 39 9.21 -11.07 -0.12
CA LYS A 39 8.82 -11.57 1.21
C LYS A 39 9.14 -10.62 2.36
N ASN A 40 10.13 -9.74 2.21
CA ASN A 40 10.47 -8.78 3.26
C ASN A 40 9.43 -7.67 3.30
N LYS A 41 9.01 -7.16 2.14
CA LYS A 41 7.94 -6.17 2.04
C LYS A 41 6.59 -6.73 2.51
N GLN A 42 6.25 -7.98 2.16
CA GLN A 42 5.05 -8.65 2.71
C GLN A 42 5.08 -8.71 4.24
N LYS A 43 6.21 -9.12 4.84
CA LYS A 43 6.38 -9.15 6.31
C LYS A 43 6.25 -7.77 6.94
N LEU A 44 6.84 -6.75 6.32
CA LEU A 44 6.71 -5.35 6.77
C LEU A 44 5.24 -4.92 6.77
N ILE A 45 4.52 -5.13 5.67
CA ILE A 45 3.10 -4.74 5.55
C ILE A 45 2.25 -5.48 6.59
N ARG A 46 2.47 -6.78 6.78
CA ARG A 46 1.76 -7.58 7.78
C ARG A 46 1.99 -7.06 9.21
N ARG A 47 3.24 -6.74 9.56
CA ARG A 47 3.57 -6.11 10.84
C ARG A 47 2.94 -4.72 11.00
N LEU A 48 2.87 -3.93 9.93
CA LEU A 48 2.19 -2.63 9.97
C LEU A 48 0.67 -2.78 10.18
N ALA A 49 0.06 -3.78 9.56
CA ALA A 49 -1.36 -4.10 9.75
C ALA A 49 -1.66 -4.42 11.21
N GLU A 50 -0.82 -5.22 11.87
CA GLU A 50 -0.97 -5.60 13.27
C GLU A 50 -0.72 -4.45 14.25
N THR A 51 0.24 -3.56 13.95
CA THR A 51 0.72 -2.54 14.91
C THR A 51 0.04 -1.18 14.77
N ARG A 52 -0.21 -0.72 13.54
CA ARG A 52 -0.83 0.59 13.27
C ARG A 52 -2.09 0.53 12.41
N GLY A 53 -2.35 -0.60 11.76
CA GLY A 53 -3.38 -0.75 10.74
C GLY A 53 -2.91 -0.28 9.37
N ILE A 54 -3.54 -0.81 8.31
CA ILE A 54 -3.25 -0.44 6.93
C ILE A 54 -4.55 -0.14 6.17
N LEU A 55 -4.43 0.65 5.10
CA LEU A 55 -5.43 0.85 4.06
C LEU A 55 -4.83 0.41 2.74
N ILE A 56 -5.53 -0.45 2.00
CA ILE A 56 -5.09 -0.90 0.68
C ILE A 56 -5.89 -0.14 -0.38
N LEU A 57 -5.20 0.65 -1.19
CA LEU A 57 -5.77 1.48 -2.24
C LEU A 57 -5.17 1.06 -3.59
N THR A 58 -5.87 0.15 -4.27
CA THR A 58 -5.54 -0.35 -5.60
C THR A 58 -6.67 -0.01 -6.56
N ASP A 59 -6.40 -0.09 -7.86
CA ASP A 59 -7.42 0.11 -8.88
C ASP A 59 -8.49 -0.97 -8.78
N SER A 60 -9.71 -0.61 -9.19
CA SER A 60 -10.87 -1.50 -9.23
C SER A 60 -10.88 -2.35 -10.51
N ASP A 61 -9.75 -2.97 -10.81
CA ASP A 61 -9.56 -3.82 -11.98
C ASP A 61 -8.96 -5.18 -11.60
N SER A 62 -8.79 -6.06 -12.59
CA SER A 62 -8.28 -7.41 -12.35
C SER A 62 -6.87 -7.42 -11.73
N ALA A 63 -6.02 -6.45 -12.07
CA ALA A 63 -4.67 -6.37 -11.55
C ALA A 63 -4.69 -5.93 -10.08
N GLY A 64 -5.42 -4.86 -9.76
CA GLY A 64 -5.58 -4.37 -8.39
C GLY A 64 -6.26 -5.40 -7.48
N PHE A 65 -7.29 -6.10 -7.96
CA PHE A 65 -7.89 -7.21 -7.21
C PHE A 65 -6.91 -8.35 -6.95
N THR A 66 -6.07 -8.68 -7.93
CA THR A 66 -5.03 -9.71 -7.74
C THR A 66 -4.01 -9.26 -6.71
N ILE A 67 -3.49 -8.03 -6.82
CA ILE A 67 -2.47 -7.49 -5.92
C ILE A 67 -2.91 -7.57 -4.46
N ARG A 68 -4.20 -7.32 -4.13
CA ARG A 68 -4.74 -7.41 -2.76
C ARG A 68 -4.51 -8.77 -2.06
N LEU A 69 -4.19 -9.82 -2.81
CA LEU A 69 -3.97 -11.18 -2.30
C LEU A 69 -2.51 -11.46 -1.87
N PHE A 70 -1.64 -10.44 -1.81
CA PHE A 70 -0.20 -10.61 -1.53
C PHE A 70 0.17 -11.17 -0.15
#